data_AF-X1MD47-F1
#
_entry.id   AF-X1MD47-F1
#
_cell.length_a   1.000
_cell.length_b   1.000
_cell.length_c   1.000
_cell.angle_alpha   90.00
_cell.angle_beta   90.00
_cell.angle_gamma   90.00
#
_symmetry.space_group_name_H-M   'P 1'
#
loop_
_entity.id
_entity.type
_entity.pdbx_description
1 polymer ?
#
loop_
_entity_poly.entity_id
_entity_poly.type
_entity_poly.pdbx_seq_one_letter_code
_entity_poly.pdbx_strand_id
1 'polypeptide(L)'
;ETLEAVVDKRRYFLSMKEVLENQDNLYLRQGLVAGIEEIGKKYNIYTSDGIAYCCKSIVICTGTFLGAKIFWGGNTIEAGRQGEICSKKLLFRLENLGFKFGRLKNYTAPLIDRKSINVKVLEKQSYDRNPQMFSNPFHF
;
A
#
# COMPACT_ATOMS: atom_id res chain seq x y z
N GLU A 1 16.15 17.17 -15.23
CA GLU A 1 16.64 16.71 -13.91
C GLU A 1 15.51 15.97 -13.21
N THR A 2 15.83 14.99 -12.38
CA THR A 2 14.85 14.24 -11.58
C THR A 2 14.65 14.92 -10.23
N LEU A 3 13.40 15.12 -9.79
CA LEU A 3 13.08 15.70 -8.49
C LEU A 3 13.01 14.61 -7.42
N GLU A 4 13.62 14.88 -6.27
CA GLU A 4 13.59 14.01 -5.09
C GLU A 4 13.30 14.83 -3.83
N ALA A 5 12.58 14.23 -2.87
CA ALA A 5 12.28 14.88 -1.61
C ALA A 5 12.28 13.88 -0.45
N VAL A 6 12.66 14.37 0.72
CA VAL A 6 12.49 13.66 1.99
C VAL A 6 11.12 13.98 2.56
N VAL A 7 10.37 12.94 2.92
CA VAL A 7 8.97 13.07 3.34
C VAL A 7 8.80 12.67 4.81
N ASP A 8 8.07 13.48 5.56
CA ASP A 8 7.48 13.05 6.84
C ASP A 8 6.38 12.04 6.56
N LYS A 9 6.68 10.76 6.83
CA LYS A 9 5.76 9.64 6.55
C LYS A 9 4.42 9.78 7.25
N ARG A 10 4.38 10.34 8.47
CA ARG A 10 3.14 10.47 9.25
C ARG A 10 2.28 11.59 8.68
N ARG A 11 2.87 12.75 8.40
CA ARG A 11 2.14 13.88 7.79
C ARG A 11 1.62 13.53 6.41
N TYR A 12 2.42 12.85 5.59
CA TYR A 12 2.00 12.37 4.28
C TYR A 12 0.80 11.42 4.39
N PHE A 13 0.86 10.43 5.29
CA PHE A 13 -0.26 9.52 5.52
C PHE A 13 -1.54 10.26 5.94
N LEU A 14 -1.44 11.17 6.90
CA LEU A 14 -2.61 11.91 7.41
C LEU A 14 -3.22 12.82 6.32
N SER A 15 -2.38 13.53 5.56
CA SER A 15 -2.83 14.39 4.47
C SER A 15 -3.54 13.60 3.38
N MET A 16 -3.00 12.44 2.97
CA MET A 16 -3.67 11.60 1.96
C MET A 16 -4.98 11.01 2.49
N LYS A 17 -5.03 10.63 3.77
CA LYS A 17 -6.26 10.14 4.41
C LYS A 17 -7.34 11.22 4.39
N GLU A 18 -7.00 12.45 4.75
CA GLU A 18 -7.91 13.59 4.73
C GLU A 18 -8.45 13.89 3.32
N VAL A 19 -7.60 13.86 2.30
CA VAL A 19 -8.02 14.03 0.90
C VAL A 19 -9.06 12.96 0.50
N LEU A 20 -8.79 11.70 0.84
CA LEU A 20 -9.70 10.59 0.51
C LEU A 20 -11.01 10.64 1.30
N GLU A 21 -10.98 11.08 2.56
CA GLU A 21 -12.17 11.20 3.40
C GLU A 21 -13.11 12.34 2.96
N ASN A 22 -12.57 13.38 2.32
CA ASN A 22 -13.33 14.55 1.86
C ASN A 22 -13.67 14.52 0.36
N GLN A 23 -13.32 13.44 -0.35
CA GLN A 23 -13.60 13.33 -1.78
C GLN A 23 -15.07 12.96 -2.03
N ASP A 24 -15.79 13.83 -2.74
CA ASP A 24 -17.17 13.56 -3.15
C ASP A 24 -17.29 12.26 -3.95
N ASN A 25 -18.34 11.50 -3.67
CA ASN A 25 -18.65 10.19 -4.26
C ASN A 25 -17.62 9.08 -3.98
N LEU A 26 -16.71 9.28 -3.02
CA LEU A 26 -15.80 8.24 -2.54
C LEU A 26 -16.25 7.72 -1.17
N TYR A 27 -16.42 6.41 -1.05
CA TYR A 27 -16.80 5.76 0.21
C TYR A 27 -15.68 4.84 0.67
N LEU A 28 -15.07 5.17 1.82
CA LEU A 28 -14.06 4.33 2.43
C LEU A 28 -14.71 3.20 3.23
N ARG A 29 -14.21 1.99 3.04
CA ARG A 29 -14.63 0.79 3.77
C ARG A 29 -13.39 0.05 4.23
N GLN A 30 -13.29 -0.18 5.53
CA GLN A 30 -12.26 -1.02 6.09
C GLN A 30 -12.73 -2.47 6.03
N GLY A 31 -12.00 -3.32 5.33
CA GLY A 31 -12.32 -4.74 5.22
C GLY A 31 -11.27 -5.50 4.42
N LEU A 32 -11.15 -6.79 4.69
CA LEU A 32 -10.28 -7.68 3.91
C LEU A 32 -11.11 -8.32 2.80
N VAL A 33 -10.87 -7.93 1.56
CA VAL A 33 -11.48 -8.59 0.40
C VAL A 33 -10.99 -10.03 0.33
N ALA A 34 -11.93 -10.97 0.30
CA ALA A 34 -11.69 -12.41 0.31
C ALA A 34 -12.13 -13.10 -0.99
N GLY A 35 -12.94 -12.45 -1.83
CA GLY A 35 -13.37 -13.01 -3.10
C GLY A 35 -14.04 -12.00 -4.02
N ILE A 36 -14.06 -12.35 -5.31
CA ILE A 36 -14.73 -11.62 -6.38
C ILE A 36 -15.50 -12.63 -7.21
N GLU A 37 -16.69 -12.26 -7.66
CA GLU A 37 -17.54 -13.07 -8.54
C GLU A 37 -18.18 -12.19 -9.60
N GLU A 38 -18.26 -12.69 -10.83
CA GLU A 38 -18.98 -12.05 -11.92
C GLU A 38 -20.45 -12.51 -11.93
N ILE A 39 -21.38 -11.56 -11.96
CA ILE A 39 -22.82 -11.80 -12.00
C ILE A 39 -23.42 -10.99 -13.15
N GLY A 40 -23.61 -11.66 -14.29
CA GLY A 40 -24.16 -11.04 -15.51
C GLY A 40 -23.24 -9.96 -16.07
N LYS A 41 -23.56 -8.69 -15.83
CA LYS A 41 -22.77 -7.51 -16.28
C LYS A 41 -22.14 -6.73 -15.11
N LYS A 42 -22.11 -7.32 -13.92
CA LYS A 42 -21.63 -6.70 -12.68
C LYS A 42 -20.70 -7.66 -11.94
N TYR A 43 -20.05 -7.15 -10.91
CA TYR A 43 -19.22 -7.93 -10.01
C TYR A 43 -19.68 -7.78 -8.57
N ASN A 44 -19.61 -8.88 -7.83
CA ASN A 44 -19.70 -8.89 -6.39
C ASN A 44 -18.32 -9.03 -5.76
N ILE A 45 -18.08 -8.25 -4.72
CA ILE A 45 -16.89 -8.30 -3.88
C ILE A 45 -17.32 -8.81 -2.52
N TYR A 46 -16.69 -9.87 -2.03
CA TYR A 46 -16.94 -10.46 -0.73
C TYR A 46 -15.81 -10.16 0.22
N THR A 47 -16.12 -9.59 1.38
CA THR A 47 -15.15 -9.37 2.46
C THR A 47 -15.12 -10.55 3.43
N SER A 48 -14.05 -10.68 4.21
CA SER A 48 -13.86 -11.80 5.13
C SER A 48 -14.87 -11.87 6.27
N ASP A 49 -15.49 -10.75 6.62
CA ASP A 49 -16.57 -10.58 7.59
C ASP A 49 -17.96 -10.84 6.98
N GLY A 50 -18.04 -11.29 5.73
CA GLY A 50 -19.29 -11.74 5.10
C GLY A 50 -20.11 -10.65 4.43
N ILE A 51 -19.59 -9.42 4.32
CA ILE A 51 -20.27 -8.33 3.60
C ILE A 51 -20.03 -8.51 2.09
N ALA A 52 -21.08 -8.26 1.30
CA ALA A 52 -21.02 -8.25 -0.15
C ALA A 52 -21.27 -6.83 -0.70
N TYR A 53 -20.43 -6.41 -1.65
CA TYR A 53 -20.57 -5.15 -2.37
C TYR A 53 -20.72 -5.42 -3.86
N CYS A 54 -21.69 -4.76 -4.51
CA CYS A 54 -21.90 -4.88 -5.95
C CYS A 54 -21.33 -3.67 -6.69
N CYS A 55 -20.63 -3.90 -7.80
CA CYS A 55 -20.04 -2.84 -8.61
C CYS A 55 -20.04 -3.21 -10.10
N LYS A 56 -19.78 -2.23 -10.97
CA LYS A 56 -19.66 -2.44 -12.43
C LYS A 56 -18.23 -2.76 -12.86
N SER A 57 -17.24 -2.37 -12.05
CA SER A 57 -15.82 -2.50 -12.37
C SER A 57 -15.01 -2.58 -11.09
N ILE A 58 -13.88 -3.28 -11.13
CA ILE A 58 -12.98 -3.48 -10.00
C ILE A 58 -11.58 -3.07 -10.40
N VAL A 59 -10.93 -2.27 -9.56
CA VAL A 59 -9.50 -1.97 -9.64
C VAL A 59 -8.80 -2.63 -8.46
N ILE A 60 -7.81 -3.48 -8.73
CA ILE A 60 -7.10 -4.24 -7.69
C ILE A 60 -5.74 -3.59 -7.41
N CYS A 61 -5.60 -3.01 -6.22
CA CYS A 61 -4.37 -2.35 -5.75
C CYS A 61 -3.83 -3.00 -4.46
N THR A 62 -3.60 -4.31 -4.49
CA THR A 62 -3.22 -5.10 -3.30
C THR A 62 -1.82 -4.85 -2.78
N GLY A 63 -0.97 -4.13 -3.52
CA GLY A 63 0.42 -3.85 -3.13
C GLY A 63 1.18 -5.13 -2.76
N THR A 64 1.82 -5.13 -1.60
CA THR A 64 2.58 -6.28 -1.09
C THR A 64 1.72 -7.27 -0.27
N PHE A 65 0.39 -7.24 -0.34
CA PHE A 65 -0.48 -8.03 0.54
C PHE A 65 -1.04 -9.33 -0.07
N LEU A 66 -1.04 -9.48 -1.39
CA LEU A 66 -1.68 -10.63 -2.06
C LEU A 66 -0.86 -11.92 -1.86
N GLY A 67 -1.36 -12.85 -1.04
CA GLY A 67 -0.67 -14.08 -0.65
C GLY A 67 0.76 -13.85 -0.12
N ALA A 68 0.95 -12.75 0.60
CA ALA A 68 2.27 -12.24 0.97
C ALA A 68 2.95 -13.01 2.10
N LYS A 69 4.28 -12.91 2.13
CA LYS A 69 5.14 -13.48 3.16
C LYS A 69 6.27 -12.52 3.49
N ILE A 70 6.61 -12.42 4.78
CA ILE A 70 7.78 -11.72 5.29
C ILE A 70 8.83 -12.74 5.68
N PHE A 71 10.07 -12.48 5.29
CA PHE A 71 11.23 -13.31 5.60
C PHE A 71 12.17 -12.52 6.50
N TRP A 72 12.57 -13.10 7.63
CA TRP A 72 13.57 -12.52 8.53
C TRP A 72 14.48 -13.62 9.08
N GLY A 73 15.75 -13.59 8.67
CA GLY A 73 16.68 -14.69 8.91
C GLY A 73 16.13 -16.00 8.32
N GLY A 74 16.06 -17.05 9.15
CA GLY A 74 15.43 -18.33 8.79
C GLY A 74 13.91 -18.38 9.00
N ASN A 75 13.30 -17.32 9.54
CA ASN A 75 11.87 -17.31 9.85
C ASN A 75 11.05 -16.77 8.68
N THR A 76 9.83 -17.31 8.54
CA THR A 76 8.84 -16.86 7.56
C THR A 76 7.49 -16.67 8.25
N ILE A 77 6.85 -15.53 8.00
CA ILE A 77 5.49 -15.24 8.48
C ILE A 77 4.61 -14.78 7.33
N GLU A 78 3.31 -15.05 7.43
CA GLU A 78 2.34 -14.70 6.40
C GLU A 78 1.69 -13.36 6.72
N ALA A 79 2.26 -12.32 6.14
CA ALA A 79 1.88 -10.94 6.42
C ALA A 79 2.19 -10.07 5.20
N GLY A 80 1.37 -9.06 4.95
CA GLY A 80 1.61 -8.10 3.87
C GLY A 80 2.66 -7.06 4.25
N ARG A 81 2.61 -6.63 5.52
CA ARG A 81 3.57 -5.78 6.22
C ARG A 81 3.66 -6.27 7.67
N GLN A 82 4.70 -5.87 8.39
CA GLN A 82 4.88 -6.31 9.77
C GLN A 82 3.65 -5.94 10.62
N GLY A 83 3.02 -6.95 11.23
CA GLY A 83 1.81 -6.78 12.03
C GLY A 83 0.49 -6.73 11.24
N GLU A 84 0.52 -6.84 9.91
CA GLU A 84 -0.67 -6.76 9.07
C GLU A 84 -0.97 -8.08 8.32
N ILE A 85 -2.24 -8.48 8.33
CA ILE A 85 -2.70 -9.71 7.67
C ILE A 85 -2.60 -9.60 6.14
N CYS A 86 -2.30 -10.72 5.48
CA CYS A 86 -2.28 -10.82 4.01
C CYS A 86 -3.61 -11.39 3.46
N SER A 87 -3.97 -11.04 2.21
CA SER A 87 -5.15 -11.65 1.57
C SER A 87 -4.76 -12.88 0.77
N LYS A 88 -4.96 -14.06 1.35
CA LYS A 88 -4.77 -15.36 0.69
C LYS A 88 -5.98 -15.82 -0.10
N LYS A 89 -7.17 -15.64 0.48
CA LYS A 89 -8.44 -16.08 -0.13
C LYS A 89 -8.64 -15.39 -1.47
N LEU A 90 -8.34 -14.09 -1.56
CA LEU A 90 -8.42 -13.35 -2.82
C LEU A 90 -7.47 -13.88 -3.88
N LEU A 91 -6.22 -14.22 -3.52
CA LEU A 91 -5.27 -14.81 -4.48
C LEU A 91 -5.84 -16.08 -5.12
N PHE A 92 -6.29 -17.02 -4.29
CA PHE A 92 -6.88 -18.27 -4.78
C PHE A 92 -8.11 -18.02 -5.67
N ARG A 93 -8.96 -17.06 -5.33
CA ARG A 93 -10.13 -16.70 -6.14
C ARG A 93 -9.72 -16.12 -7.50
N LEU A 94 -8.69 -15.27 -7.54
CA LEU A 94 -8.19 -14.73 -8.79
C LEU A 94 -7.51 -15.83 -9.65
N GLU A 95 -6.78 -16.75 -9.04
CA GLU A 95 -6.20 -17.91 -9.75
C GLU A 95 -7.30 -18.76 -10.40
N ASN A 96 -8.42 -19.01 -9.70
CA ASN A 96 -9.57 -19.74 -10.25
C ASN A 96 -10.27 -18.99 -11.39
N LEU A 97 -10.16 -17.66 -11.44
CA LEU A 97 -10.62 -16.84 -12.57
C LEU A 97 -9.63 -16.85 -13.75
N GLY A 98 -8.53 -17.61 -13.66
CA GLY A 98 -7.54 -17.77 -14.73
C GLY A 98 -6.38 -16.78 -14.67
N PHE A 99 -6.28 -15.94 -13.63
CA PHE A 99 -5.13 -15.06 -13.47
C PHE A 99 -3.89 -15.85 -13.06
N LYS A 100 -2.75 -15.50 -13.66
CA LYS A 100 -1.44 -16.09 -13.32
C LYS A 100 -0.62 -15.08 -12.52
N PHE A 101 -0.01 -15.53 -11.45
CA PHE A 101 0.78 -14.68 -10.55
C PHE A 101 2.23 -15.15 -10.46
N GLY A 102 3.15 -14.19 -10.58
CA GLY A 102 4.54 -14.36 -10.18
C GLY A 102 4.76 -13.95 -8.72
N ARG A 103 5.97 -14.21 -8.20
CA ARG A 103 6.40 -13.71 -6.89
C ARG A 103 7.56 -12.76 -7.05
N LEU A 104 7.40 -11.55 -6.50
CA LEU A 104 8.46 -10.58 -6.35
C LEU A 104 8.86 -10.48 -4.87
N LYS A 105 10.15 -10.32 -4.62
CA LYS A 105 10.70 -10.13 -3.27
C LYS A 105 11.42 -8.80 -3.21
N ASN A 106 11.02 -7.97 -2.26
CA ASN A 106 11.67 -6.70 -1.96
C ASN A 106 12.28 -6.75 -0.56
N TYR A 107 13.25 -5.86 -0.32
CA TYR A 107 13.92 -5.74 0.97
C TYR A 107 13.59 -4.38 1.60
N THR A 108 13.46 -4.35 2.92
CA THR A 108 13.30 -3.11 3.68
C THR A 108 14.41 -3.05 4.72
N ALA A 109 15.14 -1.93 4.76
CA ALA A 109 16.18 -1.71 5.75
C ALA A 109 15.60 -1.67 7.18
N PRO A 110 16.36 -2.09 8.21
CA PRO A 110 15.91 -1.99 9.59
C PRO A 110 15.70 -0.52 10.00
N LEU A 111 14.74 -0.30 10.90
CA LEU A 111 14.58 0.98 11.56
C LEU A 111 15.58 1.08 12.72
N ILE A 112 16.28 2.21 12.81
CA ILE A 112 17.31 2.47 13.83
C ILE A 112 16.87 3.68 14.66
N ASP A 113 17.03 3.61 15.98
CA ASP A 113 16.81 4.76 16.84
C ASP A 113 17.82 5.86 16.51
N ARG A 114 17.33 7.05 16.19
CA ARG A 114 18.18 8.20 15.87
C ARG A 114 19.16 8.53 17.00
N LYS A 115 18.80 8.29 18.26
CA LYS A 115 19.64 8.56 19.44
C LYS A 115 20.85 7.64 19.55
N SER A 116 20.82 6.45 18.95
CA SER A 116 21.94 5.51 18.95
C SER A 116 23.00 5.82 17.87
N ILE A 117 22.76 6.82 17.01
CA ILE A 117 23.65 7.18 15.91
C ILE A 117 24.49 8.41 16.28
N ASN A 118 25.81 8.24 16.29
CA ASN A 118 26.75 9.36 16.35
C ASN A 118 26.82 10.06 14.98
N VAL A 119 26.08 11.14 14.81
CA VAL A 119 26.10 11.90 13.54
C VAL A 119 27.31 12.79 13.35
N LYS A 120 28.13 13.00 14.39
CA LYS A 120 29.31 13.87 14.27
C LYS A 120 30.38 13.27 13.35
N VAL A 121 30.36 11.96 13.13
CA VAL A 121 31.30 11.25 12.24
C VAL A 121 30.75 11.05 10.83
N LEU A 122 29.54 11.52 10.54
CA LEU A 122 28.89 11.37 9.24
C LEU A 122 29.00 12.65 8.41
N GLU A 123 29.08 12.50 7.09
CA GLU A 123 29.02 13.62 6.15
C GLU A 123 27.57 14.14 6.04
N LYS A 124 27.41 15.46 6.17
CA LYS A 124 26.10 16.10 6.04
C LYS A 124 25.77 16.32 4.56
N GLN A 125 24.67 15.72 4.13
CA GLN A 125 24.05 16.02 2.84
C GLN A 125 23.15 17.27 2.94
N SER A 126 23.33 18.23 2.05
CA SER A 126 22.54 19.46 1.97
C SER A 126 21.41 19.35 0.95
N TYR A 127 20.30 20.02 1.22
CA TYR A 127 19.19 20.18 0.28
C TYR A 127 19.30 21.51 -0.48
N ASP A 128 18.64 21.59 -1.63
CA ASP A 128 18.53 22.83 -2.39
C ASP A 128 17.83 23.93 -1.58
N ARG A 129 18.36 25.15 -1.66
CA ARG A 129 17.78 26.31 -0.95
C ARG A 129 16.45 26.77 -1.53
N ASN A 130 16.27 26.56 -2.84
CA ASN A 130 15.07 26.89 -3.61
C ASN A 130 14.56 25.61 -4.29
N PRO A 131 13.90 24.69 -3.57
CA PRO A 131 13.45 23.44 -4.14
C PRO A 131 12.35 23.66 -5.17
N GLN A 132 12.38 22.87 -6.25
CA GLN A 132 11.25 22.79 -7.17
C GLN A 132 10.12 21.96 -6.55
N MET A 133 8.88 22.31 -6.90
CA MET A 133 7.68 21.63 -6.38
C MET A 133 7.27 20.49 -7.31
N PHE A 134 6.76 19.39 -6.73
CA PHE A 134 6.19 18.28 -7.50
C PHE A 134 4.85 18.65 -8.16
N SER A 135 4.09 19.56 -7.54
CA SER A 135 2.81 20.05 -8.06
C SER A 135 2.96 21.45 -8.65
N ASN A 136 2.12 21.76 -9.65
CA ASN A 136 2.02 23.12 -10.17
C ASN A 136 1.18 23.98 -9.21
N PRO A 137 1.72 25.06 -8.63
CA PRO A 137 1.00 25.91 -7.68
C PRO A 137 -0.17 26.68 -8.30
N PHE A 138 -0.32 26.71 -9.62
CA PHE A 138 -1.37 27.46 -10.33
C PHE A 138 -2.57 26.60 -10.81
N HIS A 139 -2.73 25.38 -10.30
CA HIS A 139 -3.78 24.44 -10.74
C HIS A 139 -4.49 23.72 -9.58
N PHE A 140 -4.96 24.50 -8.60
CA PHE A 140 -5.90 24.06 -7.57
C PHE A 140 -7.06 25.04 -7.47
#